data_AF-A0A5C9CRJ9-F1
#
_entry.id   AF-A0A5C9CRJ9-F1
#
_cell.length_a   1.000
_cell.length_b   1.000
_cell.length_c   1.000
_cell.angle_alpha   90.00
_cell.angle_beta   90.00
_cell.angle_gamma   90.00
#
_symmetry.space_group_name_H-M   'P 1'
#
loop_
_entity.id
_entity.type
_entity.pdbx_description
1 polymer ?
#
loop_
_entity_poly.entity_id
_entity_poly.type
_entity_poly.pdbx_seq_one_letter_code
_entity_poly.pdbx_strand_id
1 'polypeptide(L)'
;MLTGAVPNANALSPPSEFAVFEPRYLQFFDEVLEWSEMVYSFYTSPVAGSGLALGSLASDDDAQFGRFLQADQARVLLPVQPAHVMAFLYFYSSGMLWAAPDRLAPVNPADMALVNDLKQSEPRHRTIQRVGACWEVLVPTAMQVLDDSGAHVEPSTFLIRSSVS
;
A
#
# COMPACT_ATOMS: atom_id res chain seq x y z
N MET A 1 55.31 25.56 -16.88
CA MET A 1 54.58 24.54 -16.12
C MET A 1 53.19 25.08 -15.84
N LEU A 2 52.26 24.91 -16.79
CA LEU A 2 50.85 25.32 -16.67
C LEU A 2 50.05 24.01 -16.54
N THR A 3 49.62 23.68 -15.33
CA THR A 3 48.70 22.56 -15.12
C THR A 3 47.29 23.12 -15.18
N GLY A 4 46.63 22.90 -16.32
CA GLY A 4 45.22 23.23 -16.51
C GLY A 4 44.35 22.35 -15.62
N ALA A 5 43.56 22.98 -14.76
CA ALA A 5 42.47 22.33 -14.05
C ALA A 5 41.36 21.98 -15.05
N VAL A 6 40.96 20.71 -15.07
CA VAL A 6 39.84 20.21 -15.87
C VAL A 6 38.54 20.82 -15.31
N PRO A 7 37.71 21.52 -16.10
CA PRO A 7 36.43 21.98 -15.60
C PRO A 7 35.49 20.78 -15.45
N ASN A 8 35.08 20.49 -14.22
CA ASN A 8 34.06 19.50 -13.91
C ASN A 8 32.76 19.84 -14.66
N ALA A 9 32.30 18.91 -15.51
CA ALA A 9 31.08 19.01 -16.29
C ALA A 9 29.78 18.87 -15.46
N ASN A 10 29.77 19.36 -14.21
CA ASN A 10 28.59 19.39 -13.34
C ASN A 10 28.01 20.81 -13.17
N ALA A 11 28.47 21.78 -13.96
CA ALA A 11 27.96 23.13 -13.88
C ALA A 11 26.64 23.25 -14.65
N LEU A 12 25.55 23.25 -13.86
CA LEU A 12 24.32 24.01 -14.10
C LEU A 12 23.34 23.43 -15.13
N SER A 13 22.77 22.27 -14.82
CA SER A 13 21.31 22.18 -15.04
C SER A 13 20.65 23.17 -14.07
N PRO A 14 19.73 24.04 -14.51
CA PRO A 14 18.96 24.84 -13.57
C PRO A 14 18.30 23.89 -12.56
N PRO A 15 18.27 24.22 -11.26
CA PRO A 15 17.53 23.41 -10.31
C PRO A 15 16.11 23.29 -10.85
N SER A 16 15.62 22.06 -10.97
CA SER A 16 14.22 21.80 -11.28
C SER A 16 13.36 22.65 -10.36
N GLU A 17 12.34 23.32 -10.91
CA GLU A 17 11.33 24.12 -10.20
C GLU A 17 10.71 23.37 -9.00
N PHE A 18 10.83 22.04 -9.01
CA PHE A 18 10.42 21.10 -7.98
C PHE A 18 11.47 20.77 -6.91
N ALA A 19 12.53 21.56 -6.72
CA ALA A 19 13.43 21.45 -5.57
C ALA A 19 12.72 21.94 -4.28
N VAL A 20 11.55 21.35 -4.00
CA VAL A 20 10.69 21.61 -2.86
C VAL A 20 11.19 20.71 -1.74
N PHE A 21 11.70 21.29 -0.65
CA PHE A 21 12.03 20.66 0.65
C PHE A 21 11.74 19.15 0.73
N GLU A 22 12.67 18.38 0.14
CA GLU A 22 12.51 16.97 -0.22
C GLU A 22 12.13 16.01 0.94
N PRO A 23 12.61 16.17 2.20
CA PRO A 23 12.37 15.15 3.21
C PRO A 23 10.96 15.17 3.81
N ARG A 24 10.27 16.33 3.85
CA ARG A 24 8.94 16.42 4.51
C ARG A 24 7.82 15.83 3.67
N TYR A 25 7.92 15.93 2.34
CA TYR A 25 6.96 15.32 1.43
C TYR A 25 7.10 13.80 1.43
N LEU A 26 8.34 13.29 1.38
CA LEU A 26 8.60 11.85 1.48
C LEU A 26 8.01 11.27 2.76
N GLN A 27 8.32 11.88 3.92
CA GLN A 27 7.75 11.45 5.19
C GLN A 27 6.21 11.48 5.19
N PHE A 28 5.61 12.56 4.68
CA PHE A 28 4.16 12.66 4.60
C PHE A 28 3.56 11.55 3.72
N PHE A 29 4.12 11.29 2.54
CA PHE A 29 3.60 10.25 1.66
C PHE A 29 3.79 8.85 2.21
N ASP A 30 4.90 8.58 2.89
CA ASP A 30 5.13 7.30 3.57
C ASP A 30 4.16 7.07 4.73
N GLU A 31 3.76 8.14 5.43
CA GLU A 31 2.79 8.06 6.52
C GLU A 31 1.35 7.98 6.00
N VAL A 32 1.02 8.64 4.90
CA VAL A 32 -0.37 8.79 4.42
C VAL A 32 -0.78 7.71 3.43
N LEU A 33 0.15 7.16 2.64
CA LEU A 33 -0.14 6.18 1.60
C LEU A 33 0.19 4.76 2.07
N GLU A 34 -0.67 3.82 1.72
CA GLU A 34 -0.43 2.39 1.99
C GLU A 34 0.28 1.76 0.79
N TRP A 35 1.58 2.02 0.68
CA TRP A 35 2.39 1.54 -0.45
C TRP A 35 2.36 0.01 -0.62
N SER A 36 2.25 -0.75 0.47
CA SER A 36 2.16 -2.21 0.44
C SER A 36 0.86 -2.73 -0.19
N GLU A 37 -0.20 -1.94 -0.11
CA GLU A 37 -1.53 -2.28 -0.65
C GLU A 37 -1.77 -1.65 -2.03
N MET A 38 -0.72 -1.10 -2.65
CA MET A 38 -0.80 -0.55 -4.00
C MET A 38 -1.03 -1.66 -5.02
N VAL A 39 -2.01 -1.47 -5.89
CA VAL A 39 -2.33 -2.39 -6.98
C VAL A 39 -2.15 -1.70 -8.32
N TYR A 40 -1.41 -2.32 -9.23
CA TYR A 40 -1.25 -1.86 -10.60
C TYR A 40 -1.87 -2.86 -11.59
N SER A 41 -2.40 -2.35 -12.69
CA SER A 41 -2.97 -3.13 -13.78
C SER A 41 -2.53 -2.55 -15.11
N PHE A 42 -2.05 -3.40 -16.01
CA PHE A 42 -1.52 -2.98 -17.31
C PHE A 42 -2.46 -3.43 -18.42
N TYR A 43 -2.80 -2.51 -19.31
CA TYR A 43 -3.66 -2.74 -20.46
C TYR A 43 -2.85 -2.55 -21.74
N THR A 44 -2.94 -3.54 -22.63
CA THR A 44 -2.34 -3.47 -23.96
C THR A 44 -3.45 -3.44 -25.00
N SER A 45 -3.34 -2.54 -25.98
CA SER A 45 -4.29 -2.48 -27.08
C SER A 45 -3.93 -3.54 -28.13
N PRO A 46 -4.87 -4.40 -28.54
CA PRO A 46 -4.61 -5.45 -29.53
C PRO A 46 -4.29 -4.90 -30.92
N VAL A 47 -4.53 -3.61 -31.16
CA VAL A 47 -4.34 -2.94 -32.47
C VAL A 47 -2.89 -2.49 -32.68
N ALA A 48 -2.08 -2.41 -31.61
CA ALA A 48 -0.67 -2.04 -31.66
C ALA A 48 0.23 -3.24 -32.07
N GLY A 49 -0.13 -3.92 -33.16
CA GLY A 49 0.58 -5.09 -33.69
C GLY A 49 1.93 -4.80 -34.37
N SER A 50 2.60 -3.68 -34.06
CA SER A 50 3.87 -3.34 -34.71
C SER A 50 4.85 -2.54 -33.82
N GLY A 51 4.58 -2.44 -32.52
CA GLY A 51 5.57 -1.90 -31.58
C GLY A 51 6.67 -2.95 -31.36
N LEU A 52 7.93 -2.55 -31.49
CA LEU A 52 9.11 -3.37 -31.13
C LEU A 52 8.80 -4.26 -29.94
N ALA A 53 9.15 -5.55 -30.02
CA ALA A 53 8.97 -6.51 -28.94
C ALA A 53 9.90 -6.16 -27.76
N LEU A 54 9.64 -5.06 -27.06
CA LEU A 54 10.34 -4.61 -25.86
C LEU A 54 10.25 -5.63 -24.73
N GLY A 55 9.30 -6.59 -24.83
CA GLY A 55 9.30 -7.80 -24.02
C GLY A 55 10.59 -8.59 -24.06
N SER A 56 11.36 -8.53 -25.17
CA SER A 56 12.66 -9.20 -25.24
C SER A 56 13.77 -8.48 -24.45
N LEU A 57 13.53 -7.26 -23.97
CA LEU A 57 14.41 -6.54 -23.04
C LEU A 57 14.11 -6.88 -21.59
N ALA A 58 12.92 -7.44 -21.30
CA ALA A 58 12.65 -7.98 -19.99
C ALA A 58 13.49 -9.25 -19.82
N SER A 59 14.23 -9.33 -18.72
CA SER A 59 14.80 -10.60 -18.28
C SER A 59 13.67 -11.63 -18.16
N ASP A 60 13.93 -12.88 -18.53
CA ASP A 60 12.94 -13.98 -18.48
C ASP A 60 12.26 -14.14 -17.10
N ASP A 61 12.86 -13.58 -16.04
CA ASP A 61 12.42 -13.73 -14.66
C ASP A 61 11.41 -12.64 -14.19
N ASP A 62 11.16 -11.57 -14.95
CA ASP A 62 10.23 -10.50 -14.56
C ASP A 62 9.10 -10.27 -15.59
N ALA A 63 8.11 -11.16 -15.52
CA ALA A 63 6.91 -11.08 -16.36
C ALA A 63 6.08 -9.81 -16.12
N GLN A 64 6.18 -9.19 -14.94
CA GLN A 64 5.45 -7.98 -14.62
C GLN A 64 6.08 -6.76 -15.29
N PHE A 65 7.40 -6.67 -15.24
CA PHE A 65 8.16 -5.64 -15.97
C PHE A 65 7.96 -5.77 -17.48
N GLY A 66 7.95 -6.99 -18.02
CA GLY A 66 7.62 -7.24 -19.42
C GLY A 66 6.21 -6.75 -19.80
N ARG A 67 5.20 -6.97 -18.95
CA ARG A 67 3.83 -6.45 -19.15
C ARG A 67 3.78 -4.93 -19.09
N PHE A 68 4.54 -4.30 -18.19
CA PHE A 68 4.64 -2.85 -18.10
C PHE A 68 5.22 -2.25 -19.39
N LEU A 69 6.31 -2.81 -19.92
CA LEU A 69 6.94 -2.32 -21.16
C LEU A 69 6.04 -2.46 -22.39
N GLN A 70 5.13 -3.43 -22.39
CA GLN A 70 4.18 -3.69 -23.48
C GLN A 70 2.82 -3.00 -23.30
N ALA A 71 2.60 -2.37 -22.14
CA ALA A 71 1.35 -1.71 -21.83
C ALA A 71 1.23 -0.41 -22.63
N ASP A 72 0.04 -0.16 -23.17
CA ASP A 72 -0.33 1.17 -23.68
C ASP A 72 -0.82 2.05 -22.52
N GLN A 73 -1.47 1.44 -21.53
CA GLN A 73 -2.05 2.13 -20.37
C GLN A 73 -1.80 1.35 -19.08
N ALA A 74 -1.61 2.09 -17.99
CA ALA A 74 -1.51 1.56 -16.65
C ALA A 74 -2.57 2.20 -15.75
N ARG A 75 -3.26 1.38 -14.96
CA ARG A 75 -4.10 1.82 -13.85
C ARG A 75 -3.39 1.51 -12.55
N VAL A 76 -3.22 2.53 -11.71
CA VAL A 76 -2.68 2.39 -10.36
C VAL A 76 -3.76 2.74 -9.36
N LEU A 77 -4.00 1.86 -8.40
CA LEU A 77 -4.84 2.08 -7.23
C LEU A 77 -3.90 2.17 -6.03
N LEU A 78 -3.82 3.36 -5.45
CA LEU A 78 -2.98 3.63 -4.30
C LEU A 78 -3.87 4.04 -3.12
N PRO A 79 -4.02 3.17 -2.11
CA PRO A 79 -4.85 3.48 -0.96
C PRO A 79 -4.24 4.57 -0.07
N VAL A 80 -5.13 5.37 0.52
CA VAL A 80 -4.80 6.38 1.51
C VAL A 80 -5.25 5.88 2.87
N GLN A 81 -4.40 6.01 3.88
CA GLN A 81 -4.75 5.62 5.25
C GLN A 81 -5.98 6.38 5.73
N PRO A 82 -7.00 5.69 6.31
CA PRO A 82 -8.22 6.33 6.81
C PRO A 82 -7.96 7.48 7.79
N ALA A 83 -6.90 7.36 8.60
CA ALA A 83 -6.52 8.37 9.60
C ALA A 83 -6.00 9.70 9.00
N HIS A 84 -5.69 9.74 7.71
CA HIS A 84 -5.05 10.86 7.03
C HIS A 84 -5.79 11.33 5.77
N VAL A 85 -7.04 10.88 5.57
CA VAL A 85 -7.77 11.16 4.33
C VAL A 85 -8.08 12.65 4.16
N MET A 86 -8.38 13.38 5.23
CA MET A 86 -8.70 14.81 5.11
C MET A 86 -7.46 15.64 4.79
N ALA A 87 -6.33 15.32 5.43
CA ALA A 87 -5.02 15.91 5.15
C ALA A 87 -4.59 15.63 3.70
N PHE A 88 -4.85 14.42 3.20
CA PHE A 88 -4.57 14.07 1.81
C PHE A 88 -5.46 14.82 0.82
N LEU A 89 -6.76 14.96 1.09
CA LEU A 89 -7.68 15.75 0.24
C LEU A 89 -7.28 17.24 0.21
N TYR A 90 -6.84 17.78 1.35
CA TYR A 90 -6.28 19.12 1.40
C TYR A 90 -5.03 19.24 0.53
N PHE A 91 -4.10 18.29 0.63
CA PHE A 91 -2.92 18.25 -0.22
C PHE A 91 -3.28 18.11 -1.72
N TYR A 92 -4.21 17.23 -2.06
CA TYR A 92 -4.65 17.00 -3.44
C TYR A 92 -5.24 18.27 -4.08
N SER A 93 -5.99 19.05 -3.30
CA SER A 93 -6.63 20.27 -3.80
C SER A 93 -5.72 21.51 -3.76
N SER A 94 -4.85 21.64 -2.76
CA SER A 94 -4.04 22.84 -2.53
C SER A 94 -2.56 22.71 -2.92
N GLY A 95 -2.06 21.48 -3.07
CA GLY A 95 -0.64 21.16 -3.22
C GLY A 95 0.19 21.37 -1.94
N MET A 96 -0.44 21.79 -0.84
CA MET A 96 0.24 22.10 0.42
C MET A 96 0.06 20.98 1.45
N LEU A 97 1.11 20.70 2.22
CA LEU A 97 1.04 19.74 3.32
C LEU A 97 0.22 20.30 4.49
N TRP A 98 -0.65 19.46 5.07
CA TRP A 98 -1.35 19.79 6.31
C TRP A 98 -0.46 19.41 7.51
N ALA A 99 -0.19 20.38 8.39
CA ALA A 99 0.71 20.19 9.54
C ALA A 99 -0.01 19.90 10.86
N ALA A 100 -1.35 19.93 10.86
CA ALA A 100 -2.16 19.74 12.07
C ALA A 100 -2.85 18.36 12.05
N PRO A 101 -3.59 17.99 13.11
CA PRO A 101 -4.40 16.77 13.11
C PRO A 101 -5.37 16.71 11.92
N ASP A 102 -5.53 15.52 11.34
CA ASP A 102 -6.36 15.26 10.14
C ASP A 102 -7.79 15.78 10.27
N ARG A 103 -8.42 15.58 11.44
CA ARG A 103 -9.79 16.02 11.73
C ARG A 103 -10.01 17.54 11.59
N LEU A 104 -8.94 18.33 11.66
CA LEU A 104 -8.98 19.79 11.54
C LEU A 104 -8.63 20.28 10.13
N ALA A 105 -8.29 19.37 9.20
CA ALA A 105 -7.95 19.73 7.85
C ALA A 105 -9.13 20.42 7.14
N PRO A 106 -8.89 21.54 6.43
CA PRO A 106 -9.92 22.20 5.65
C PRO A 106 -10.43 21.29 4.54
N VAL A 107 -11.75 21.27 4.36
CA VAL A 107 -12.41 20.51 3.30
C VAL A 107 -12.88 21.49 2.23
N ASN A 108 -12.48 21.25 0.99
CA ASN A 108 -12.96 22.02 -0.15
C ASN A 108 -14.46 21.72 -0.38
N PRO A 109 -15.30 22.71 -0.72
CA PRO A 109 -16.68 22.47 -1.13
C PRO A 109 -16.89 21.34 -2.14
N ALA A 110 -15.94 21.13 -3.07
CA ALA A 110 -16.00 20.05 -4.06
C ALA A 110 -15.95 18.64 -3.43
N ASP A 111 -15.26 18.49 -2.31
CA ASP A 111 -15.01 17.20 -1.66
C ASP A 111 -16.00 16.92 -0.52
N MET A 112 -16.91 17.84 -0.22
CA MET A 112 -17.85 17.74 0.91
C MET A 112 -18.70 16.47 0.87
N ALA A 113 -19.17 16.06 -0.31
CA ALA A 113 -19.95 14.84 -0.47
C ALA A 113 -19.13 13.60 -0.10
N LEU A 114 -17.91 13.49 -0.64
CA LEU A 114 -16.97 12.41 -0.34
C LEU A 114 -16.63 12.36 1.15
N VAL A 115 -16.30 13.50 1.75
CA VAL A 115 -15.98 13.58 3.18
C VAL A 115 -17.16 13.17 4.06
N ASN A 116 -18.38 13.54 3.67
CA ASN A 116 -19.58 13.14 4.39
C ASN A 116 -19.78 11.62 4.32
N ASP A 117 -19.61 11.01 3.15
CA ASP A 117 -19.73 9.56 2.98
C ASP A 117 -18.66 8.80 3.78
N LEU A 118 -17.42 9.28 3.77
CA LEU A 118 -16.33 8.72 4.57
C LEU A 118 -16.65 8.75 6.08
N LYS A 119 -17.13 9.89 6.58
CA LYS A 119 -17.55 10.05 7.99
C LYS A 119 -18.74 9.17 8.38
N GLN A 120 -19.58 8.79 7.42
CA GLN A 120 -20.67 7.85 7.65
C GLN A 120 -20.22 6.39 7.60
N SER A 121 -19.18 6.10 6.81
CA SER A 121 -18.60 4.77 6.64
C SER A 121 -17.69 4.36 7.79
N GLU A 122 -17.08 5.33 8.49
CA GLU A 122 -16.31 5.03 9.69
C GLU A 122 -17.21 4.27 10.66
N PRO A 123 -16.72 3.19 11.28
CA PRO A 123 -17.43 2.55 12.36
C PRO A 123 -17.49 3.57 13.49
N ARG A 124 -18.54 4.40 13.49
CA ARG A 124 -19.10 4.96 14.72
C ARG A 124 -19.04 3.80 15.69
N HIS A 125 -18.51 4.04 16.88
CA HIS A 125 -18.48 3.09 17.99
C HIS A 125 -19.92 2.57 18.20
N ARG A 126 -20.34 1.66 17.33
CA ARG A 126 -21.60 0.95 17.36
C ARG A 126 -21.30 0.09 18.55
N THR A 127 -21.94 0.42 19.65
CA THR A 127 -22.10 -0.48 20.79
C THR A 127 -22.28 -1.85 20.17
N ILE A 128 -21.26 -2.70 20.28
CA ILE A 128 -21.21 -3.98 19.60
C ILE A 128 -22.32 -4.79 20.24
N GLN A 129 -23.52 -4.67 19.70
CA GLN A 129 -24.64 -5.49 20.11
C GLN A 129 -24.30 -6.85 19.54
N ARG A 130 -23.73 -7.73 20.38
CA ARG A 130 -23.42 -9.11 20.00
C ARG A 130 -24.69 -9.71 19.42
N VAL A 131 -24.70 -9.94 18.11
CA VAL A 131 -25.83 -10.58 17.43
C VAL A 131 -25.60 -12.08 17.50
N GLY A 132 -26.35 -12.74 18.37
CA GLY A 132 -26.37 -14.21 18.47
C GLY A 132 -25.35 -14.82 19.41
N ALA A 133 -25.40 -16.15 19.51
CA ALA A 133 -24.44 -16.94 20.27
C ALA A 133 -23.06 -16.90 19.58
N CYS A 134 -21.98 -16.79 20.36
CA CYS A 134 -20.62 -16.91 19.86
C CYS A 134 -20.42 -18.26 19.17
N TRP A 135 -19.71 -18.29 18.05
CA TRP A 135 -19.32 -19.54 17.41
C TRP A 135 -18.20 -20.21 18.21
N GLU A 136 -18.28 -21.52 18.37
CA GLU A 136 -17.25 -22.35 18.97
C GLU A 136 -16.37 -22.90 17.84
N VAL A 137 -15.05 -22.69 17.90
CA VAL A 137 -14.09 -23.28 16.95
C VAL A 137 -13.28 -24.35 17.65
N LEU A 138 -13.35 -25.56 17.09
CA LEU A 138 -12.47 -26.67 17.40
C LEU A 138 -11.18 -26.49 16.60
N VAL A 139 -10.10 -26.12 17.28
CA VAL A 139 -8.75 -26.10 16.70
C VAL A 139 -8.14 -27.49 16.88
N PRO A 140 -7.91 -28.28 15.82
CA PRO A 140 -7.19 -29.54 15.94
C PRO A 140 -5.72 -29.23 16.21
N THR A 141 -5.26 -29.44 17.44
CA THR A 141 -3.83 -29.39 17.74
C THR A 141 -3.20 -30.73 17.39
N ALA A 142 -2.27 -30.73 16.44
CA ALA A 142 -1.42 -31.88 16.17
C ALA A 142 -0.30 -31.93 17.22
N MET A 143 -0.31 -32.93 18.09
CA MET A 143 0.78 -33.22 19.01
C MET A 143 1.83 -34.05 18.27
N GLN A 144 3.04 -33.52 18.10
CA GLN A 144 4.18 -34.31 17.63
C GLN A 144 4.96 -34.82 18.83
N VAL A 145 4.85 -36.12 19.10
CA VAL A 145 5.71 -36.82 20.04
C VAL A 145 6.95 -37.29 19.28
N LEU A 146 8.12 -36.82 19.66
CA LEU A 146 9.38 -37.37 19.18
C LEU A 146 9.73 -38.56 20.07
N ASP A 147 9.54 -39.77 19.56
CA ASP A 147 10.02 -40.98 20.22
C ASP A 147 11.41 -41.35 19.68
N ASP A 148 12.34 -41.66 20.58
CA ASP A 148 13.67 -42.19 20.24
C ASP A 148 13.67 -43.73 20.17
N SER A 149 12.50 -44.35 20.35
CA SER A 149 12.31 -45.80 20.35
C SER A 149 11.16 -46.15 19.41
N GLY A 150 11.40 -46.96 18.38
CA GLY A 150 10.38 -47.30 17.37
C GLY A 150 9.25 -48.20 17.89
N ALA A 151 8.34 -47.69 18.72
CA ALA A 151 7.15 -48.40 19.18
C ALA A 151 5.86 -47.61 18.93
N HIS A 152 4.89 -48.32 18.36
CA HIS A 152 3.58 -47.84 17.94
C HIS A 152 2.71 -47.37 19.11
N VAL A 153 2.11 -46.17 19.02
CA VAL A 153 1.25 -45.58 20.08
C VAL A 153 -0.10 -45.12 19.51
N GLU A 154 -1.19 -45.58 20.15
CA GLU A 154 -2.59 -45.25 19.86
C GLU A 154 -3.01 -43.87 20.43
N PRO A 155 -3.82 -43.06 19.73
CA PRO A 155 -4.18 -41.73 20.18
C PRO A 155 -5.38 -41.72 21.15
N SER A 156 -5.14 -41.26 22.38
CA SER A 156 -6.20 -40.97 23.38
C SER A 156 -6.65 -39.51 23.29
N THR A 157 -7.95 -39.28 23.12
CA THR A 157 -8.57 -37.94 23.02
C THR A 157 -8.71 -37.28 24.39
N PHE A 158 -8.25 -36.04 24.54
CA PHE A 158 -8.47 -35.20 25.74
C PHE A 158 -9.23 -33.92 25.35
N LEU A 159 -10.31 -33.60 26.06
CA LEU A 159 -11.15 -32.42 25.83
C LEU A 159 -10.76 -31.29 26.80
N ILE A 160 -10.36 -30.13 26.26
CA ILE A 160 -10.16 -28.92 27.06
C ILE A 160 -11.36 -27.99 26.86
N ARG A 161 -12.13 -27.73 27.93
CA ARG A 161 -13.19 -26.71 27.93
C ARG A 161 -12.59 -25.38 28.36
N SER A 162 -12.61 -24.38 27.47
CA SER A 162 -12.30 -23.00 27.80
C SER A 162 -13.61 -22.21 27.95
N SER A 163 -13.84 -21.66 29.15
CA SER A 163 -14.93 -20.73 29.43
C SER A 163 -14.35 -19.34 29.53
N VAL A 164 -14.77 -18.43 28.64
CA VAL A 164 -14.47 -17.00 28.76
C VAL A 164 -15.73 -16.31 29.26
N SER A 165 -15.70 -15.85 30.52
CA SER A 165 -16.70 -14.97 31.14
C SER A 165 -16.63 -13.55 30.61
#